data_AF-A0A7X6TCX6-F1
#
_entry.id   AF-A0A7X6TCX6-F1
#
_cell.length_a   1.000
_cell.length_b   1.000
_cell.length_c   1.000
_cell.angle_alpha   90.00
_cell.angle_beta   90.00
_cell.angle_gamma   90.00
#
_symmetry.space_group_name_H-M   'P 1'
#
loop_
_entity.id
_entity.type
_entity.pdbx_description
1 polymer ?
#
loop_
_entity_poly.entity_id
_entity_poly.type
_entity_poly.pdbx_seq_one_letter_code
_entity_poly.pdbx_strand_id
1 'polypeptide(L)'
;MNKTKKNKLYFIILSTALVCSLGFFYAFKAQDRNFLISKNFDIFHSLFRELNLFYVDSTDVDKVFSNAIDGLLSSYDPYTTYIPESQMSELKYMTTGEYGGIGAVISKRGDAIIIAEPYENLPA
;
A
#
# COMPACT_ATOMS: atom_id res chain seq x y z
N MET A 1 33.84 54.11 -9.14
CA MET A 1 32.58 53.37 -9.42
C MET A 1 32.30 52.34 -8.30
N ASN A 2 31.47 52.75 -7.32
CA ASN A 2 30.66 52.02 -6.33
C ASN A 2 31.22 50.86 -5.45
N LYS A 3 31.90 51.21 -4.34
CA LYS A 3 32.10 50.32 -3.16
C LYS A 3 30.79 49.74 -2.60
N THR A 4 29.68 50.50 -2.69
CA THR A 4 28.35 50.09 -2.25
C THR A 4 27.75 48.96 -3.09
N LYS A 5 28.09 48.87 -4.39
CA LYS A 5 27.67 47.76 -5.26
C LYS A 5 28.43 46.46 -4.95
N LYS A 6 29.73 46.56 -4.61
CA LYS A 6 30.54 45.39 -4.18
C LYS A 6 30.02 44.79 -2.87
N ASN A 7 29.68 45.61 -1.87
CA ASN A 7 29.18 45.09 -0.59
C ASN A 7 27.80 44.43 -0.72
N LYS A 8 26.91 44.97 -1.59
CA LYS A 8 25.64 44.31 -1.91
C LYS A 8 25.84 42.94 -2.59
N LEU A 9 26.85 42.81 -3.45
CA LEU A 9 27.17 41.55 -4.13
C LEU A 9 27.63 40.46 -3.14
N TYR A 10 28.51 40.80 -2.19
CA TYR A 10 28.93 39.86 -1.15
C TYR A 10 27.78 39.40 -0.27
N PHE A 11 26.83 40.30 0.04
CA PHE A 11 25.65 39.95 0.84
C PHE A 11 24.72 38.95 0.13
N ILE A 12 24.57 39.05 -1.19
CA ILE A 12 23.76 38.13 -2.00
C ILE A 12 24.43 36.75 -2.11
N ILE A 13 25.76 36.70 -2.25
CA ILE A 13 26.50 35.43 -2.29
C ILE A 13 26.42 34.72 -0.93
N LEU A 14 26.48 35.47 0.17
CA LEU A 14 26.39 34.91 1.51
C LEU A 14 24.97 34.38 1.81
N SER A 15 23.92 35.10 1.39
CA SER A 15 22.54 34.64 1.58
C SER A 15 22.21 33.42 0.72
N THR A 16 22.69 33.37 -0.52
CA THR A 16 22.52 32.19 -1.38
C THR A 16 23.30 30.99 -0.87
N ALA A 17 24.53 31.18 -0.37
CA ALA A 17 25.30 30.10 0.27
C ALA A 17 24.60 29.55 1.52
N LEU A 18 23.96 30.43 2.33
CA LEU A 18 23.21 30.03 3.52
C LEU A 18 21.92 29.27 3.15
N VAL A 19 21.21 29.68 2.10
CA VAL A 19 20.01 28.96 1.62
C VAL A 19 20.39 27.61 1.02
N CYS A 20 21.49 27.54 0.26
CA CYS A 20 22.01 26.29 -0.28
C CYS A 20 22.47 25.32 0.82
N SER A 21 23.15 25.82 1.87
CA SER A 21 23.60 24.97 2.99
C SER A 21 22.43 24.41 3.79
N LEU A 22 21.36 25.19 3.99
CA LEU A 22 20.11 24.72 4.58
C LEU A 22 19.46 23.64 3.71
N GLY A 23 19.34 23.85 2.40
CA GLY A 23 18.81 22.85 1.47
C GLY A 23 19.61 21.54 1.46
N PHE A 24 20.94 21.64 1.53
CA PHE A 24 21.83 20.48 1.61
C PHE A 24 21.65 19.68 2.91
N PHE A 25 21.40 20.36 4.04
CA PHE A 25 21.12 19.71 5.32
C PHE A 25 19.81 18.91 5.30
N TYR A 26 18.76 19.45 4.66
CA TYR A 26 17.49 18.72 4.50
C TYR A 26 17.63 17.51 3.57
N ALA A 27 18.38 17.63 2.48
CA ALA A 27 18.65 16.52 1.56
C ALA A 27 19.41 15.37 2.25
N PHE A 28 20.40 15.70 3.10
CA PHE A 28 21.19 14.70 3.81
C PHE A 28 20.35 13.87 4.80
N LYS A 29 19.37 14.48 5.50
CA LYS A 29 18.46 13.75 6.40
C LYS A 29 17.51 12.79 5.67
N ALA A 30 17.09 13.11 4.46
CA ALA A 30 16.22 12.24 3.68
C ALA A 30 16.95 10.97 3.21
N GLN A 31 18.27 11.05 3.03
CA GLN A 31 19.10 9.95 2.56
C GLN A 31 19.16 8.79 3.56
N ASP A 32 19.25 9.06 4.86
CA ASP A 32 19.33 8.03 5.90
C ASP A 32 18.09 7.13 5.94
N ARG A 33 16.89 7.71 5.85
CA ARG A 33 15.64 6.93 5.91
C ARG A 33 15.47 6.04 4.69
N ASN A 34 15.71 6.58 3.49
CA ASN A 34 15.57 5.82 2.25
C ASN A 34 16.60 4.69 2.19
N PHE A 35 17.83 4.95 2.64
CA PHE A 35 18.86 3.92 2.77
C PHE A 35 18.44 2.78 3.71
N LEU A 36 17.88 3.10 4.88
CA LEU A 36 17.37 2.10 5.81
C LEU A 36 16.23 1.28 5.20
N ILE A 37 15.31 1.90 4.46
CA ILE A 37 14.21 1.19 3.78
C ILE A 37 14.78 0.19 2.77
N SER A 38 15.63 0.64 1.84
CA SER A 38 16.25 -0.24 0.84
C SER A 38 16.98 -1.41 1.48
N LYS A 39 17.78 -1.16 2.51
CA LYS A 39 18.53 -2.20 3.22
C LYS A 39 17.60 -3.27 3.83
N ASN A 40 16.49 -2.86 4.45
CA ASN A 40 15.54 -3.82 5.03
C ASN A 40 14.80 -4.63 3.96
N PHE A 41 14.50 -4.03 2.81
CA PHE A 41 13.94 -4.75 1.67
C PHE A 41 14.92 -5.79 1.10
N ASP A 42 16.21 -5.47 1.01
CA ASP A 42 17.23 -6.43 0.55
C ASP A 42 17.36 -7.64 1.50
N ILE A 43 17.26 -7.40 2.81
CA ILE A 43 17.24 -8.46 3.83
C ILE A 43 15.98 -9.32 3.66
N PHE A 44 14.81 -8.69 3.55
CA PHE A 44 13.54 -9.39 3.34
C PHE A 44 13.57 -10.25 2.06
N HIS A 45 14.07 -9.70 0.96
CA HIS A 45 14.21 -10.43 -0.30
C HIS A 45 15.15 -11.63 -0.16
N SER A 46 16.28 -11.47 0.52
CA SER A 46 17.23 -12.55 0.74
C SER A 46 16.63 -13.67 1.59
N LEU A 47 15.90 -13.32 2.64
CA LEU A 47 15.19 -14.27 3.51
C LEU A 47 14.11 -15.03 2.75
N PHE A 48 13.29 -14.32 1.95
CA PHE A 48 12.26 -14.95 1.14
C PHE A 48 12.86 -15.92 0.11
N ARG A 49 13.96 -15.53 -0.53
CA ARG A 49 14.69 -16.40 -1.47
C ARG A 49 15.20 -17.67 -0.80
N GLU A 50 15.83 -17.54 0.37
CA GLU A 50 16.32 -18.70 1.14
C GLU A 50 15.18 -19.62 1.57
N LEU A 51 14.07 -19.05 2.05
CA LEU A 51 12.87 -19.80 2.39
C LEU A 51 12.35 -20.57 1.17
N ASN A 52 12.21 -19.94 0.01
CA ASN A 52 11.73 -20.62 -1.19
C ASN A 52 12.70 -21.69 -1.73
N LEU A 53 14.01 -21.57 -1.48
CA LEU A 53 15.02 -22.53 -1.96
C LEU A 53 15.21 -23.73 -1.03
N PHE A 54 15.09 -23.52 0.28
CA PHE A 54 15.46 -24.52 1.29
C PHE A 54 14.28 -25.07 2.07
N TYR A 55 13.07 -24.55 1.88
CA TYR A 55 11.87 -25.11 2.51
C TYR A 55 11.49 -26.44 1.86
N VAL A 56 10.99 -27.36 2.69
CA VAL A 56 10.70 -28.74 2.29
C VAL A 56 9.52 -28.86 1.34
N ASP A 57 8.52 -27.97 1.50
CA ASP A 57 7.29 -27.97 0.72
C ASP A 57 7.27 -26.82 -0.30
N SER A 58 6.43 -26.97 -1.33
CA SER A 58 6.16 -25.88 -2.28
C SER A 58 5.48 -24.71 -1.57
N THR A 59 6.13 -23.55 -1.57
CA THR A 59 5.59 -22.33 -0.97
C THR A 59 4.68 -21.57 -1.93
N ASP A 60 3.45 -21.29 -1.48
CA ASP A 60 2.50 -20.42 -2.17
C ASP A 60 2.92 -18.95 -1.96
N VAL A 61 3.52 -18.37 -2.99
CA VAL A 61 4.10 -17.01 -2.96
C VAL A 61 3.05 -15.97 -2.55
N ASP A 62 1.84 -16.05 -3.11
CA ASP A 62 0.79 -15.08 -2.87
C ASP A 62 0.32 -15.10 -1.42
N LYS A 63 0.21 -16.29 -0.83
CA LYS A 63 -0.13 -16.45 0.59
C LYS A 63 0.98 -15.94 1.52
N VAL A 64 2.25 -16.24 1.20
CA VAL A 64 3.37 -15.78 2.03
C VAL A 64 3.43 -14.25 2.08
N PHE A 65 3.29 -13.59 0.92
CA PHE A 65 3.29 -12.14 0.86
C PHE A 65 2.07 -11.51 1.52
N SER A 66 0.87 -12.08 1.32
CA SER A 66 -0.35 -11.60 1.99
C SER A 66 -0.20 -11.66 3.52
N ASN A 67 0.26 -12.79 4.06
CA ASN A 67 0.50 -12.95 5.49
C ASN A 67 1.58 -12.00 6.02
N ALA A 68 2.64 -11.73 5.23
CA ALA A 68 3.68 -10.78 5.62
C ALA A 68 3.13 -9.35 5.72
N ILE A 69 2.28 -8.94 4.77
CA ILE A 69 1.62 -7.63 4.80
C ILE A 69 0.65 -7.55 5.99
N ASP A 70 -0.15 -8.57 6.23
CA ASP A 70 -1.07 -8.63 7.37
C ASP A 70 -0.31 -8.52 8.69
N GLY A 71 0.84 -9.21 8.80
CA GLY A 71 1.74 -9.09 9.94
C GLY A 71 2.27 -7.66 10.14
N LEU A 72 2.68 -6.99 9.05
CA LEU A 72 3.12 -5.59 9.09
C LEU A 72 2.01 -4.64 9.53
N LEU A 73 0.77 -4.86 9.09
CA LEU A 73 -0.37 -3.99 9.39
C LEU A 73 -0.95 -4.22 10.79
N SER A 74 -0.82 -5.45 11.32
CA SER A 74 -1.39 -5.85 12.62
C SER A 74 -0.98 -4.95 13.80
N SER A 75 0.17 -4.29 13.73
CA SER A 75 0.68 -3.42 14.80
C SER A 75 0.21 -1.97 14.72
N TYR A 76 -0.42 -1.55 13.63
CA TYR A 76 -0.80 -0.14 13.42
C TYR A 76 -2.21 0.16 13.92
N ASP A 77 -3.22 -0.46 13.29
CA ASP A 77 -4.63 -0.22 13.60
C ASP A 77 -5.52 -1.33 13.01
N PRO A 78 -6.56 -1.79 13.73
CA PRO A 78 -7.47 -2.85 13.27
C PRO A 78 -8.25 -2.56 11.97
N TYR A 79 -8.33 -1.31 11.52
CA TYR A 79 -9.06 -0.96 10.30
C TYR A 79 -8.16 -0.87 9.07
N THR A 80 -6.84 -0.93 9.24
CA THR A 80 -5.90 -0.94 8.12
C THR A 80 -5.64 -2.36 7.68
N THR A 81 -6.29 -2.77 6.59
CA THR A 81 -6.14 -4.11 6.02
C THR A 81 -5.65 -4.06 4.57
N TYR A 82 -4.95 -5.10 4.15
CA TYR A 82 -4.56 -5.31 2.77
C TYR A 82 -5.53 -6.28 2.11
N ILE A 83 -5.97 -5.96 0.90
CA ILE A 83 -6.87 -6.82 0.11
C ILE A 83 -6.12 -7.24 -1.16
N PRO A 84 -5.77 -8.53 -1.30
CA PRO A 84 -5.09 -9.01 -2.49
C PRO A 84 -6.03 -8.99 -3.70
N GLU A 85 -5.45 -8.96 -4.90
CA GLU A 85 -6.21 -8.90 -6.16
C GLU A 85 -7.21 -10.07 -6.29
N SER A 86 -6.84 -11.26 -5.81
CA SER A 86 -7.71 -12.44 -5.79
C SER A 86 -9.01 -12.24 -5.01
N GLN A 87 -9.04 -11.30 -4.04
CA GLN A 87 -10.21 -10.96 -3.22
C GLN A 87 -10.90 -9.67 -3.69
N MET A 88 -10.39 -9.00 -4.74
CA MET A 88 -10.95 -7.76 -5.24
C MET A 88 -12.41 -7.91 -5.69
N SER A 89 -12.77 -9.08 -6.25
CA SER A 89 -14.14 -9.38 -6.63
C SER A 89 -15.08 -9.39 -5.43
N GLU A 90 -14.66 -10.00 -4.31
CA GLU A 90 -15.43 -10.04 -3.07
C GLU A 90 -15.58 -8.66 -2.44
N LEU A 91 -14.51 -7.87 -2.42
CA LEU A 91 -14.57 -6.48 -1.99
C LEU A 91 -15.54 -5.65 -2.83
N LYS A 92 -15.51 -5.83 -4.16
CA LYS A 92 -16.47 -5.18 -5.06
C LYS A 92 -17.89 -5.60 -4.70
N TYR A 93 -18.16 -6.89 -4.52
CA TYR A 93 -19.49 -7.38 -4.11
C TYR A 93 -19.96 -6.74 -2.80
N MET A 94 -19.10 -6.66 -1.78
CA MET A 94 -19.45 -6.01 -0.51
C MET A 94 -19.70 -4.50 -0.63
N THR A 95 -18.99 -3.83 -1.54
CA THR A 95 -19.06 -2.36 -1.69
C THR A 95 -20.18 -1.90 -2.61
N THR A 96 -20.36 -2.57 -3.75
CA THR A 96 -21.39 -2.23 -4.73
C THR A 96 -22.74 -2.83 -4.38
N GLY A 97 -22.76 -3.90 -3.57
CA GLY A 97 -23.98 -4.68 -3.31
C GLY A 97 -24.50 -5.41 -4.56
N GLU A 98 -23.73 -5.40 -5.65
CA GLU A 98 -24.05 -6.13 -6.87
C GLU A 98 -23.63 -7.59 -6.68
N TYR A 99 -24.48 -8.37 -6.02
CA TYR A 99 -24.32 -9.81 -6.00
C TYR A 99 -24.43 -10.31 -7.44
N GLY A 100 -23.42 -11.04 -7.92
CA GLY A 100 -23.49 -11.83 -9.15
C GLY A 100 -24.51 -12.95 -9.00
N GLY A 101 -25.79 -12.60 -8.91
CA GLY A 101 -26.93 -13.49 -8.81
C GLY A 101 -27.77 -13.43 -10.07
N ILE A 102 -28.78 -14.30 -10.13
CA ILE A 102 -29.77 -14.28 -11.22
C ILE A 102 -30.66 -13.03 -11.20
N GLY A 103 -30.53 -12.15 -10.20
CA GLY A 103 -31.40 -10.99 -10.03
C GLY A 103 -32.68 -11.31 -9.27
N ALA A 104 -32.61 -12.17 -8.25
CA ALA A 104 -33.74 -12.42 -7.37
C ALA A 104 -33.32 -12.53 -5.90
N VAL A 105 -34.16 -12.02 -5.00
CA VAL A 105 -33.97 -12.13 -3.55
C VAL A 105 -34.35 -13.54 -3.11
N ILE A 106 -33.39 -14.28 -2.56
CA ILE A 106 -33.61 -15.61 -1.99
C ILE A 106 -33.85 -15.45 -0.49
N SER A 107 -34.95 -16.00 0.03
CA SER A 107 -35.32 -15.97 1.44
C SER A 107 -35.65 -17.38 1.93
N LYS A 108 -35.49 -17.61 3.24
CA LYS A 108 -35.79 -18.91 3.86
C LYS A 108 -37.06 -18.78 4.71
N ARG A 109 -38.06 -19.62 4.44
CA ARG A 109 -39.30 -19.69 5.22
C ARG A 109 -39.49 -21.10 5.76
N GLY A 110 -39.23 -21.30 7.05
CA GLY A 110 -39.15 -22.63 7.65
C GLY A 110 -37.97 -23.41 7.07
N ASP A 111 -38.20 -24.62 6.59
CA ASP A 111 -37.19 -25.44 5.90
C ASP A 111 -37.15 -25.25 4.37
N ALA A 112 -38.03 -24.43 3.81
CA ALA A 112 -38.07 -24.17 2.37
C ALA A 112 -37.28 -22.89 2.00
N ILE A 113 -36.50 -23.00 0.92
CA ILE A 113 -35.89 -21.86 0.23
C ILE A 113 -36.92 -21.31 -0.76
N ILE A 114 -37.21 -20.03 -0.69
CA ILE A 114 -38.18 -19.34 -1.54
C ILE A 114 -37.51 -18.16 -2.26
N ILE A 115 -37.95 -17.91 -3.49
CA ILE A 115 -37.60 -16.70 -4.24
C ILE A 115 -38.69 -15.68 -3.91
N ALA A 116 -38.30 -14.58 -3.26
CA ALA A 116 -39.23 -13.55 -2.82
C ALA A 116 -39.56 -12.57 -3.96
N GLU A 117 -38.54 -12.02 -4.61
CA GLU A 117 -38.70 -10.94 -5.59
C GLU A 117 -37.62 -11.05 -6.68
N PRO A 118 -37.95 -11.50 -7.90
CA PRO A 118 -37.11 -11.31 -9.08
C PRO A 118 -37.22 -9.86 -9.57
N TYR A 119 -36.08 -9.28 -9.96
CA TYR A 119 -36.00 -7.92 -10.48
C TYR A 119 -36.22 -7.91 -11.99
N GLU A 120 -37.01 -6.95 -12.46
CA GLU A 120 -37.35 -6.81 -13.88
C GLU A 120 -36.10 -6.50 -14.72
N ASN A 121 -35.95 -7.21 -15.85
CA ASN A 121 -34.79 -7.14 -16.77
C ASN A 121 -33.48 -7.75 -16.26
N LEU A 122 -33.52 -8.59 -15.20
CA LEU A 122 -32.40 -9.46 -14.81
C LEU A 122 -32.71 -10.94 -15.16
N PRO A 123 -31.72 -11.86 -15.12
CA PRO A 123 -31.87 -13.23 -15.61
C PRO A 123 -32.93 -14.14 -14.95
N ALA A 124 -33.49 -13.77 -13.78
CA ALA A 124 -34.42 -14.56 -12.97
C ALA A 124 -35.90 -14.34 -13.31
#